data_AF-A0A8H4WM43-F1
#
_entry.id   AF-A0A8H4WM43-F1
#
_cell.length_a   1.000
_cell.length_b   1.000
_cell.length_c   1.000
_cell.angle_alpha   90.00
_cell.angle_beta   90.00
_cell.angle_gamma   90.00
#
_symmetry.space_group_name_H-M   'P 1'
#
loop_
_entity.id
_entity.type
_entity.pdbx_description
1 polymer ?
#
loop_
_entity_poly.entity_id
_entity_poly.type
_entity_poly.pdbx_seq_one_letter_code
_entity_poly.pdbx_strand_id
1 'polypeptide(L)'
;MTQDVLQGFGKITLDGLVSHNGHLRDLAVQWDELSHNVEEVAVAGGQEDKLRDIARLAQADKEQELYNLRNHFCLCAVLSGMVQGRLQIESAFTGFVNDNGNYRQYRRQLHTVPSLPFLYPLIIDLRRGNHEAVRDIFSFILYEQFSRRIKEETVPRVD
;
A
#
# COMPACT_ATOMS: atom_id res chain seq x y z
N MET A 1 2.86 8.05 -8.14
CA MET A 1 2.60 6.75 -7.48
C MET A 1 1.22 6.65 -6.83
N THR A 2 0.89 7.37 -5.75
CA THR A 2 -0.46 7.27 -5.13
C THR A 2 -1.61 7.58 -6.10
N GLN A 3 -1.45 8.57 -6.99
CA GLN A 3 -2.45 8.88 -8.03
C GLN A 3 -2.55 7.79 -9.11
N ASP A 4 -1.43 7.18 -9.50
CA ASP A 4 -1.41 6.11 -10.52
C ASP A 4 -2.09 4.85 -9.97
N VAL A 5 -1.81 4.53 -8.71
CA VAL A 5 -2.48 3.44 -7.97
C VAL A 5 -3.98 3.73 -7.86
N LEU A 6 -4.38 4.94 -7.48
CA LEU A 6 -5.80 5.34 -7.46
C LEU A 6 -6.50 5.08 -8.81
N GLN A 7 -5.87 5.46 -9.92
CA GLN A 7 -6.42 5.21 -11.26
C GLN A 7 -6.51 3.72 -11.59
N GLY A 8 -5.53 2.92 -11.17
CA GLY A 8 -5.56 1.46 -11.32
C GLY A 8 -6.71 0.83 -10.55
N PHE A 9 -6.90 1.24 -9.30
CA PHE A 9 -8.01 0.79 -8.45
C PHE A 9 -9.38 1.14 -9.04
N GLY A 10 -9.52 2.33 -9.63
CA GLY A 10 -10.76 2.76 -10.30
C GLY A 10 -11.21 1.87 -11.48
N LYS A 11 -10.34 0.99 -11.99
CA LYS A 11 -10.63 0.04 -13.07
C LYS A 11 -11.03 -1.35 -12.59
N ILE A 12 -10.94 -1.62 -11.28
CA ILE A 12 -11.32 -2.92 -10.71
C ILE A 12 -12.84 -3.06 -10.71
N THR A 13 -13.33 -4.21 -11.19
CA THR A 13 -14.75 -4.59 -11.13
C THR A 13 -14.92 -5.85 -10.29
N LEU A 14 -16.14 -6.07 -9.75
CA LEU A 14 -16.46 -7.27 -8.97
C LEU A 14 -16.21 -8.55 -9.78
N ASP A 15 -16.69 -8.60 -11.02
CA ASP A 15 -16.45 -9.73 -11.93
C ASP A 15 -14.97 -9.95 -12.17
N GLY A 16 -14.19 -8.86 -12.26
CA GLY A 16 -12.75 -8.92 -12.45
C GLY A 16 -11.98 -9.49 -11.25
N LEU A 17 -12.49 -9.30 -10.04
CA LEU A 17 -11.95 -9.89 -8.80
C LEU A 17 -12.14 -11.41 -8.75
N VAL A 18 -13.27 -11.90 -9.28
CA VAL A 18 -13.59 -13.33 -9.28
C VAL A 18 -12.91 -14.06 -10.45
N SER A 19 -12.79 -13.41 -11.62
CA SER A 19 -12.32 -14.03 -12.87
C SER A 19 -10.85 -13.78 -13.23
N HIS A 20 -10.05 -13.15 -12.35
CA HIS A 20 -8.65 -12.76 -12.61
C HIS A 20 -8.49 -11.84 -13.85
N ASN A 21 -9.02 -10.62 -13.74
CA ASN A 21 -8.90 -9.58 -14.78
C ASN A 21 -7.46 -9.01 -14.91
N GLY A 22 -7.09 -8.56 -16.11
CA GLY A 22 -5.83 -7.88 -16.42
C GLY A 22 -5.52 -6.69 -15.51
N HIS A 23 -6.52 -5.93 -15.05
CA HIS A 23 -6.26 -4.80 -14.13
C HIS A 23 -5.72 -5.20 -12.76
N LEU A 24 -6.12 -6.37 -12.24
CA LEU A 24 -5.54 -6.90 -11.00
C LEU A 24 -4.11 -7.37 -11.22
N ARG A 25 -3.82 -7.89 -12.42
CA ARG A 25 -2.44 -8.20 -12.81
C ARG A 25 -1.62 -6.93 -12.90
N ASP A 26 -2.12 -5.86 -13.52
CA ASP A 26 -1.40 -4.58 -13.63
C ASP A 26 -1.06 -4.01 -12.25
N LEU A 27 -2.00 -4.06 -11.31
CA LEU A 27 -1.76 -3.63 -9.93
C LEU A 27 -0.76 -4.55 -9.22
N ALA A 28 -0.82 -5.87 -9.43
CA ALA A 28 0.18 -6.78 -8.88
C ALA A 28 1.58 -6.47 -9.40
N VAL A 29 1.73 -6.23 -10.72
CA VAL A 29 3.01 -5.82 -11.32
C VAL A 29 3.52 -4.52 -10.71
N GLN A 30 2.67 -3.49 -10.56
CA GLN A 30 3.07 -2.23 -9.92
C GLN A 30 3.51 -2.42 -8.46
N TRP A 31 2.85 -3.31 -7.73
CA TRP A 31 3.22 -3.64 -6.35
C TRP A 31 4.59 -4.32 -6.31
N ASP A 32 4.80 -5.32 -7.18
CA ASP A 32 6.06 -6.07 -7.29
C ASP A 32 7.22 -5.14 -7.69
N GLU A 33 7.02 -4.30 -8.71
CA GLU A 33 8.03 -3.31 -9.16
C GLU A 33 8.40 -2.34 -8.03
N LEU A 34 7.42 -1.82 -7.28
CA LEU A 34 7.69 -0.93 -6.16
C LEU A 34 8.47 -1.65 -5.04
N SER A 35 8.04 -2.86 -4.67
CA SER A 35 8.74 -3.67 -3.65
C SER A 35 10.19 -3.93 -4.08
N HIS A 36 10.39 -4.31 -5.33
CA HIS A 36 11.70 -4.62 -5.88
C HIS A 36 12.62 -3.40 -5.95
N ASN A 37 12.13 -2.25 -6.43
CA ASN A 37 12.91 -1.01 -6.44
C ASN A 37 13.37 -0.61 -5.03
N VAL A 38 12.53 -0.83 -4.01
CA VAL A 38 12.89 -0.54 -2.61
C VAL A 38 13.92 -1.55 -2.09
N GLU A 39 13.78 -2.83 -2.43
CA GLU A 39 14.78 -3.87 -2.15
C GLU A 39 16.14 -3.49 -2.73
N GLU A 40 16.21 -3.11 -4.01
CA GLU A 40 17.48 -2.73 -4.67
C GLU A 40 18.14 -1.56 -3.96
N VAL A 41 17.38 -0.51 -3.61
CA VAL A 41 17.88 0.64 -2.87
C VAL A 41 18.36 0.24 -1.47
N ALA A 42 17.63 -0.63 -0.78
CA ALA A 42 18.01 -1.12 0.55
C ALA A 42 19.30 -1.96 0.50
N VAL A 43 19.45 -2.83 -0.50
CA VAL A 43 20.65 -3.66 -0.71
C VAL A 43 21.84 -2.80 -1.09
N ALA A 44 21.68 -1.86 -2.03
CA ALA A 44 22.73 -0.94 -2.45
C ALA A 44 23.18 -0.05 -1.29
N GLY A 45 22.23 0.49 -0.52
CA GLY A 45 22.52 1.26 0.69
C GLY A 45 23.19 0.44 1.78
N GLY A 46 22.94 -0.87 1.85
CA GLY A 46 23.55 -1.79 2.81
C GLY A 46 25.03 -2.10 2.56
N GLN A 47 25.59 -1.76 1.39
CA GLN A 47 27.02 -1.95 1.11
C GLN A 47 27.91 -0.82 1.68
N GLU A 48 27.34 0.33 2.03
CA GLU A 48 28.04 1.44 2.67
C GLU A 48 27.23 1.97 3.87
N ASP A 49 27.78 1.89 5.09
CA ASP A 49 27.05 2.22 6.33
C ASP A 49 26.38 3.61 6.32
N LYS A 50 26.97 4.61 5.64
CA LYS A 50 26.37 5.96 5.51
C LYS A 50 25.17 6.00 4.56
N LEU A 51 25.19 5.23 3.48
CA LEU A 51 24.07 5.15 2.54
C LEU A 51 22.90 4.39 3.18
N ARG A 52 23.19 3.44 4.07
CA ARG A 52 22.19 2.73 4.85
C ARG A 52 21.39 3.66 5.75
N ASP A 53 22.05 4.59 6.44
CA ASP A 53 21.38 5.58 7.31
C ASP A 53 20.52 6.56 6.51
N ILE A 54 21.01 7.02 5.35
CA ILE A 54 20.25 7.90 4.44
C ILE A 54 19.04 7.17 3.84
N ALA A 55 19.23 5.93 3.37
CA ALA A 55 18.16 5.10 2.83
C ALA A 55 17.09 4.84 3.90
N ARG A 56 17.50 4.58 5.15
CA ARG A 56 16.59 4.39 6.29
C ARG A 56 15.78 5.65 6.59
N LEU A 57 16.40 6.83 6.61
CA LEU A 57 15.69 8.09 6.85
C LEU A 57 14.69 8.40 5.74
N ALA A 58 15.11 8.29 4.48
CA ALA A 58 14.24 8.53 3.33
C ALA A 58 13.05 7.56 3.29
N GLN A 59 13.26 6.31 3.70
CA GLN A 59 12.20 5.30 3.78
C GLN A 59 11.29 5.51 4.97
N ALA A 60 11.81 5.88 6.15
CA ALA A 60 10.99 6.21 7.32
C ALA A 60 10.05 7.39 7.03
N ASP A 61 10.55 8.45 6.38
CA ASP A 61 9.72 9.57 5.93
C ASP A 61 8.63 9.11 4.95
N LYS A 62 8.99 8.20 4.03
CA LYS A 62 8.06 7.66 3.05
C LYS A 62 6.99 6.75 3.66
N GLU A 63 7.38 5.88 4.59
CA GLU A 63 6.46 5.04 5.36
C GLU A 63 5.46 5.90 6.12
N GLN A 64 5.94 6.93 6.83
CA GLN A 64 5.09 7.83 7.59
C GLN A 64 4.13 8.62 6.69
N GLU A 65 4.61 9.11 5.54
CA GLU A 65 3.77 9.77 4.53
C GLU A 65 2.68 8.82 4.02
N LEU A 66 3.03 7.61 3.58
CA LEU A 66 2.09 6.63 3.06
C LEU A 66 1.11 6.14 4.13
N TYR A 67 1.56 6.02 5.38
CA TYR A 67 0.73 5.72 6.53
C TYR A 67 -0.28 6.83 6.81
N ASN A 68 0.16 8.09 6.83
CA ASN A 68 -0.72 9.25 7.01
C ASN A 68 -1.73 9.39 5.88
N LEU A 69 -1.29 9.12 4.64
CA LEU A 69 -2.14 9.05 3.46
C LEU A 69 -2.99 7.79 3.41
N ARG A 70 -2.84 6.83 4.33
CA ARG A 70 -3.58 5.56 4.35
C ARG A 70 -3.50 4.81 3.02
N ASN A 71 -2.34 4.92 2.36
CA ASN A 71 -2.02 4.19 1.17
C ASN A 71 -1.36 2.87 1.54
N HIS A 72 -2.18 1.93 2.06
CA HIS A 72 -1.71 0.63 2.53
C HIS A 72 -1.15 -0.23 1.39
N PHE A 73 -1.66 -0.05 0.16
CA PHE A 73 -1.10 -0.70 -1.02
C PHE A 73 0.40 -0.39 -1.18
N CYS A 74 0.77 0.88 -1.26
CA CYS A 74 2.18 1.27 -1.40
C CYS A 74 2.96 1.03 -0.11
N LEU A 75 2.37 1.27 1.07
CA LEU A 75 3.05 1.07 2.35
C LEU A 75 3.50 -0.40 2.49
N CYS A 76 2.62 -1.36 2.23
CA CYS A 76 2.97 -2.78 2.29
C CYS A 76 4.02 -3.18 1.25
N ALA A 77 4.03 -2.55 0.06
CA ALA A 77 5.08 -2.78 -0.95
C ALA A 77 6.45 -2.31 -0.45
N VAL A 78 6.52 -1.08 0.08
CA VAL A 78 7.76 -0.49 0.63
C VAL A 78 8.29 -1.34 1.78
N LEU A 79 7.45 -1.67 2.75
CA LEU A 79 7.83 -2.50 3.89
C LEU A 79 8.31 -3.90 3.46
N SER A 80 7.70 -4.49 2.43
CA SER A 80 8.11 -5.80 1.91
C SER A 80 9.49 -5.72 1.26
N GLY A 81 9.73 -4.71 0.42
CA GLY A 81 11.03 -4.46 -0.19
C GLY A 81 12.14 -4.22 0.83
N MET A 82 11.84 -3.48 1.92
CA MET A 82 12.80 -3.26 3.01
C MET A 82 13.16 -4.56 3.72
N VAL A 83 12.17 -5.40 4.04
CA VAL A 83 12.41 -6.70 4.67
C VAL A 83 13.23 -7.61 3.75
N GLN A 84 12.91 -7.65 2.45
CA GLN A 84 13.67 -8.41 1.44
C GLN A 84 15.12 -7.92 1.34
N GLY A 85 15.32 -6.60 1.31
CA GLY A 85 16.63 -5.95 1.34
C GLY A 85 17.34 -5.98 2.70
N ARG A 86 16.78 -6.70 3.69
CA ARG A 86 17.32 -6.87 5.05
C ARG A 86 17.52 -5.56 5.82
N LEU A 87 16.75 -4.53 5.46
CA LEU A 87 16.68 -3.31 6.23
C LEU A 87 15.69 -3.48 7.37
N GLN A 88 16.04 -2.94 8.54
CA GLN A 88 15.14 -2.99 9.69
C GLN A 88 13.96 -2.03 9.46
N ILE A 89 12.76 -2.57 9.50
CA ILE A 89 11.52 -1.80 9.60
C ILE A 89 11.21 -1.48 11.06
N GLU A 90 10.49 -0.39 11.31
CA GLU A 90 10.07 -0.06 12.67
C GLU A 90 9.10 -1.11 13.24
N SER A 91 9.16 -1.32 14.56
CA SER A 91 8.30 -2.27 15.25
C SER A 91 6.81 -1.97 15.11
N ALA A 92 6.47 -0.69 14.90
CA ALA A 92 5.11 -0.24 14.64
C ALA A 92 4.54 -0.77 13.31
N PHE A 93 5.39 -1.09 12.33
CA PHE A 93 4.99 -1.52 10.99
C PHE A 93 5.15 -3.02 10.75
N THR A 94 5.77 -3.77 11.66
CA THR A 94 6.04 -5.21 11.46
C THR A 94 4.78 -6.02 11.18
N GLY A 95 3.65 -5.67 11.77
CA GLY A 95 2.37 -6.38 11.55
C GLY A 95 1.66 -6.02 10.25
N PHE A 96 2.17 -5.09 9.44
CA PHE A 96 1.67 -4.79 8.09
C PHE A 96 2.19 -5.75 7.02
N VAL A 97 3.32 -6.40 7.27
CA VAL A 97 3.95 -7.37 6.34
C VAL A 97 4.02 -8.79 6.92
N ASN A 98 3.60 -8.98 8.17
CA ASN A 98 3.59 -10.28 8.82
C ASN A 98 2.40 -11.15 8.36
N ASP A 99 2.68 -12.10 7.47
CA ASP A 99 1.77 -13.11 6.93
C ASP A 99 1.27 -14.11 7.98
N ASN A 100 2.12 -14.50 8.94
CA ASN A 100 1.76 -15.39 10.06
C ASN A 100 0.69 -14.78 10.97
N GLY A 101 0.61 -13.46 11.00
CA GLY A 101 -0.46 -12.73 11.67
C GLY A 101 -1.71 -12.51 10.81
N ASN A 102 -1.74 -12.98 9.55
CA ASN A 102 -2.70 -12.60 8.51
C ASN A 102 -2.83 -11.06 8.42
N TYR A 103 -1.71 -10.34 8.45
CA TYR A 103 -1.69 -8.87 8.34
C TYR A 103 -2.54 -8.17 9.42
N ARG A 104 -2.50 -8.69 10.66
CA ARG A 104 -3.40 -8.28 11.75
C ARG A 104 -3.43 -6.76 12.01
N GLN A 105 -2.29 -6.08 11.94
CA GLN A 105 -2.25 -4.63 12.16
C GLN A 105 -2.93 -3.87 11.01
N TYR A 106 -2.61 -4.23 9.75
CA TYR A 106 -3.28 -3.69 8.57
C TYR A 106 -4.81 -3.87 8.64
N ARG A 107 -5.28 -5.08 8.94
CA ARG A 107 -6.72 -5.39 9.00
C ARG A 107 -7.47 -4.57 10.06
N ARG A 108 -6.83 -4.24 11.18
CA ARG A 108 -7.45 -3.39 12.22
C ARG A 108 -7.66 -1.95 11.75
N GLN A 109 -6.88 -1.46 10.79
CA GLN A 109 -6.97 -0.09 10.30
C GLN A 109 -7.93 0.09 9.13
N LEU A 110 -8.20 -0.99 8.39
CA LEU A 110 -9.07 -1.02 7.21
C LEU A 110 -10.49 -0.46 7.45
N HIS A 111 -11.04 -0.68 8.65
CA HIS A 111 -12.44 -0.35 8.97
C HIS A 111 -12.65 1.01 9.61
N THR A 112 -11.59 1.71 10.00
CA THR A 112 -11.75 2.94 10.80
C THR A 112 -12.01 4.16 9.94
N VAL A 113 -11.57 4.16 8.68
CA VAL A 113 -11.57 5.34 7.81
C VAL A 113 -11.27 4.96 6.34
N PRO A 114 -11.59 5.82 5.35
CA PRO A 114 -11.23 5.57 3.95
C PRO A 114 -9.72 5.38 3.75
N SER A 115 -9.36 4.36 2.96
CA SER A 115 -7.97 3.99 2.65
C SER A 115 -7.84 3.38 1.25
N LEU A 116 -6.61 3.35 0.73
CA LEU A 116 -6.20 2.56 -0.43
C LEU A 116 -5.74 1.18 0.07
N PRO A 117 -6.51 0.11 -0.14
CA PRO A 117 -6.28 -1.15 0.56
C PRO A 117 -5.14 -1.96 -0.08
N PHE A 118 -4.42 -2.71 0.75
CA PHE A 118 -3.54 -3.78 0.29
C PHE A 118 -4.38 -5.01 -0.09
N LEU A 119 -4.52 -5.27 -1.39
CA LEU A 119 -5.54 -6.18 -1.93
C LEU A 119 -5.32 -7.67 -1.62
N TYR A 120 -4.07 -8.11 -1.45
CA TYR A 120 -3.73 -9.53 -1.36
C TYR A 120 -4.53 -10.32 -0.28
N PRO A 121 -4.54 -9.91 1.00
CA PRO A 121 -5.34 -10.59 2.03
C PRO A 121 -6.85 -10.58 1.74
N LEU A 122 -7.36 -9.51 1.13
CA LEU A 122 -8.79 -9.37 0.82
C LEU A 122 -9.22 -10.25 -0.34
N ILE A 123 -8.36 -10.40 -1.36
CA ILE A 123 -8.59 -11.33 -2.47
C ILE A 123 -8.59 -12.78 -1.98
N ILE A 124 -7.70 -13.15 -1.07
CA ILE A 124 -7.69 -14.48 -0.45
C ILE A 124 -9.00 -14.73 0.30
N ASP A 125 -9.47 -13.78 1.09
CA ASP A 125 -10.72 -13.89 1.85
C ASP A 125 -11.92 -14.04 0.92
N LEU A 126 -11.98 -13.22 -0.14
CA LEU A 126 -13.03 -13.32 -1.16
C LEU A 126 -13.06 -14.70 -1.80
N ARG A 127 -11.89 -15.27 -2.16
CA ARG A 127 -11.78 -16.63 -2.73
C ARG A 127 -12.18 -17.72 -1.76
N ARG A 128 -12.08 -17.47 -0.45
CA ARG A 128 -12.56 -18.38 0.61
C ARG A 128 -14.05 -18.21 0.90
N GLY A 129 -14.76 -17.38 0.15
CA GLY A 129 -16.20 -17.15 0.30
C GLY A 129 -16.55 -16.06 1.31
N ASN A 130 -15.57 -15.30 1.83
CA ASN A 130 -15.85 -14.16 2.69
C ASN A 130 -16.17 -12.93 1.83
N HIS A 131 -17.46 -12.76 1.52
CA HIS A 131 -17.94 -11.66 0.69
C HIS A 131 -17.84 -10.27 1.37
N GLU A 132 -17.63 -10.20 2.69
CA GLU A 132 -17.39 -8.90 3.36
C GLU A 132 -16.11 -8.22 2.88
N ALA A 133 -15.14 -9.00 2.38
CA ALA A 133 -13.91 -8.49 1.80
C ALA A 133 -14.14 -7.56 0.59
N VAL A 134 -15.28 -7.70 -0.11
CA VAL A 134 -15.64 -6.81 -1.22
C VAL A 134 -15.80 -5.37 -0.73
N ARG A 135 -16.44 -5.16 0.42
CA ARG A 135 -16.62 -3.82 1.01
C ARG A 135 -15.27 -3.16 1.29
N ASP A 136 -14.34 -3.96 1.80
CA ASP A 136 -13.00 -3.51 2.17
C ASP A 136 -12.12 -3.27 0.94
N ILE A 137 -12.30 -4.04 -0.15
CA ILE A 137 -11.64 -3.80 -1.43
C ILE A 137 -12.10 -2.48 -2.03
N PHE A 138 -13.41 -2.22 -2.03
CA PHE A 138 -14.00 -1.01 -2.62
C PHE A 138 -14.07 0.19 -1.67
N SER A 139 -13.48 0.11 -0.47
CA SER A 139 -13.35 1.26 0.42
C SER A 139 -12.52 2.40 -0.21
N PHE A 140 -11.72 2.10 -1.23
CA PHE A 140 -10.95 3.10 -1.97
C PHE A 140 -11.85 4.16 -2.63
N ILE A 141 -13.11 3.85 -2.95
CA ILE A 141 -14.05 4.82 -3.56
C ILE A 141 -14.25 6.00 -2.61
N LEU A 142 -14.42 5.73 -1.31
CA LEU A 142 -14.51 6.77 -0.29
C LEU A 142 -13.18 7.50 -0.11
N TYR A 143 -12.07 6.79 -0.31
CA TYR A 143 -10.72 7.36 -0.20
C TYR A 143 -10.42 8.34 -1.35
N GLU A 144 -10.87 8.04 -2.56
CA GLU A 144 -10.75 8.93 -3.70
C GLU A 144 -11.50 10.25 -3.45
N GLN A 145 -12.73 10.16 -2.93
CA GLN A 145 -13.53 11.33 -2.54
C GLN A 145 -12.83 12.17 -1.46
N PHE A 146 -12.30 11.51 -0.42
CA PHE A 146 -11.53 12.16 0.64
C PHE A 146 -10.26 12.86 0.11
N SER A 147 -9.52 12.18 -0.76
CA SER A 147 -8.28 12.70 -1.34
C SER A 147 -8.50 13.91 -2.25
N ARG A 148 -9.62 13.94 -2.99
CA ARG A 148 -10.02 15.10 -3.80
C ARG A 148 -10.34 16.30 -2.92
N ARG A 149 -11.07 16.09 -1.83
CA ARG A 149 -11.44 17.14 -0.87
C ARG A 149 -10.21 17.78 -0.19
N ILE A 150 -9.23 16.98 0.23
CA ILE A 150 -7.98 17.52 0.81
C ILE A 150 -7.28 18.44 -0.21
N LYS A 151 -7.22 18.04 -1.49
CA LYS A 151 -6.58 18.85 -2.53
C LYS A 151 -7.31 20.16 -2.80
N GLU A 152 -8.64 20.13 -2.79
CA GLU A 152 -9.46 21.33 -2.99
C GLU A 152 -9.37 22.32 -1.82
N GLU A 153 -9.19 21.83 -0.58
CA GLU A 153 -9.05 22.66 0.62
C GLU A 153 -7.61 23.19 0.83
N THR A 154 -6.60 22.57 0.21
CA THR A 154 -5.18 22.96 0.37
C THR A 154 -4.62 23.81 -0.77
N VAL A 155 -5.34 23.93 -1.89
CA VAL A 155 -5.00 24.92 -2.94
C VAL A 155 -5.59 26.27 -2.53
N PRO A 156 -4.78 27.33 -2.34
CA PRO A 156 -5.31 28.66 -2.07
C PRO A 156 -6.19 29.07 -3.25
N ARG A 157 -7.41 29.53 -2.97
CA ARG A 157 -8.19 30.26 -3.97
C ARG A 157 -7.38 31.49 -4.35
N VAL A 158 -6.82 31.48 -5.56
CA VAL A 158 -6.29 32.68 -6.19
C VAL A 158 -7.52 33.40 -6.72
N ASP A 159 -8.06 34.30 -5.91
CA ASP A 159 -8.97 35.36 -6.35
C ASP A 159 -8.17 36.50 -6.98
#